data_AF-A0A7C4TU99-F1
#
_entry.id   AF-A0A7C4TU99-F1
#
_cell.length_a   1.000
_cell.length_b   1.000
_cell.length_c   1.000
_cell.angle_alpha   90.00
_cell.angle_beta   90.00
_cell.angle_gamma   90.00
#
_symmetry.space_group_name_H-M   'P 1'
#
loop_
_entity.id
_entity.type
_entity.pdbx_description
1 polymer ?
#
loop_
_entity_poly.entity_id
_entity_poly.type
_entity_poly.pdbx_seq_one_letter_code
_entity_poly.pdbx_strand_id
1 'polypeptide(L)'
;MDAIQAVVSNLLHFAGETLQVLVVFNVLFICMFFPLNGSLRRKMAILAIGNIFCLTLNTLFSMFAAILAAFMGDFSKALFAVLSPMFNLLWIVSFWSVSLTFLAKSKRGGDE
;
A
#
# COMPACT_ATOMS: atom_id res chain seq x y z
N MET A 1 -3.00 -28.40 19.06
CA MET A 1 -1.84 -28.04 18.20
C MET A 1 -2.29 -27.33 16.93
N ASP A 2 -3.48 -27.62 16.40
CA ASP A 2 -4.00 -27.08 15.14
C ASP A 2 -4.32 -25.58 15.16
N ALA A 3 -4.81 -25.04 16.28
CA ALA A 3 -5.15 -23.60 16.39
C ALA A 3 -3.91 -22.69 16.28
N ILE A 4 -2.77 -23.10 16.86
CA ILE A 4 -1.52 -22.33 16.78
C ILE A 4 -0.99 -22.36 15.35
N GLN A 5 -1.07 -23.51 14.68
CA GLN A 5 -0.61 -23.63 13.30
C GLN A 5 -1.50 -22.82 12.33
N ALA A 6 -2.82 -22.77 12.56
CA ALA A 6 -3.73 -21.93 11.79
C ALA A 6 -3.45 -20.43 11.98
N VAL A 7 -3.14 -20.01 13.21
CA VAL A 7 -2.79 -18.62 13.51
C VAL A 7 -1.45 -18.23 12.86
N VAL A 8 -0.43 -19.10 12.95
CA VAL A 8 0.87 -18.87 12.32
C VAL A 8 0.74 -18.80 10.80
N SER A 9 -0.06 -19.68 10.19
CA SER A 9 -0.28 -19.70 8.74
C SER A 9 -0.96 -18.41 8.25
N ASN A 10 -1.99 -17.94 8.96
CA ASN A 10 -2.66 -16.68 8.64
C ASN A 10 -1.74 -15.47 8.83
N LEU A 11 -0.93 -15.44 9.90
CA LEU A 11 0.06 -14.39 10.11
C LEU A 11 1.12 -14.37 9.00
N LEU A 12 1.59 -15.54 8.57
CA LEU A 12 2.58 -15.66 7.51
C LEU A 12 2.01 -15.25 6.15
N HIS A 13 0.74 -15.59 5.90
CA HIS A 13 0.01 -15.16 4.70
C HIS A 13 -0.17 -13.64 4.68
N PHE A 14 -0.64 -13.06 5.79
CA PHE A 14 -0.84 -11.63 5.93
C PHE A 14 0.48 -10.84 5.82
N ALA A 15 1.55 -11.35 6.41
CA ALA A 15 2.89 -10.79 6.27
C ALA A 15 3.38 -10.90 4.83
N GLY A 16 3.13 -12.02 4.14
CA GLY A 16 3.47 -12.23 2.73
C GLY A 16 2.75 -11.24 1.80
N GLU A 17 1.44 -11.08 1.96
CA GLU A 17 0.64 -10.13 1.19
C GLU A 17 1.12 -8.69 1.43
N THR A 18 1.38 -8.33 2.69
CA THR A 18 1.89 -7.00 3.05
C THR A 18 3.30 -6.77 2.47
N LEU A 19 4.18 -7.76 2.53
CA LEU A 19 5.54 -7.69 1.96
C LEU A 19 5.51 -7.59 0.45
N GLN A 20 4.62 -8.32 -0.23
CA GLN A 20 4.46 -8.23 -1.69
C GLN A 20 4.05 -6.83 -2.11
N VAL A 21 3.07 -6.23 -1.44
CA VAL A 21 2.62 -4.86 -1.70
C VAL A 21 3.76 -3.87 -1.44
N LEU A 22 4.54 -4.07 -0.36
CA LEU A 22 5.68 -3.23 -0.03
C LEU A 22 6.83 -3.34 -1.04
N VAL A 23 7.09 -4.54 -1.56
CA VAL A 23 8.11 -4.79 -2.58
C VAL A 23 7.70 -4.16 -3.90
N VAL A 24 6.46 -4.35 -4.34
CA VAL A 24 5.92 -3.71 -5.55
C VAL A 24 5.99 -2.19 -5.42
N PHE A 25 5.64 -1.65 -4.26
CA PHE A 25 5.74 -0.23 -3.96
C PHE A 25 7.20 0.28 -4.06
N ASN A 26 8.17 -0.43 -3.46
CA ASN A 26 9.58 -0.06 -3.54
C ASN A 26 10.15 -0.18 -4.96
N VAL A 27 9.77 -1.20 -5.73
CA VAL A 27 10.20 -1.36 -7.13
C VAL A 27 9.66 -0.22 -7.98
N LEU A 28 8.37 0.13 -7.83
CA LEU A 28 7.77 1.28 -8.51
C LEU A 28 8.45 2.59 -8.10
N PHE A 29 8.77 2.76 -6.81
CA PHE A 29 9.53 3.90 -6.32
C PHE A 29 10.87 4.02 -7.06
N ILE A 30 11.65 2.94 -7.13
CA ILE A 30 12.94 2.94 -7.82
C ILE A 30 12.75 3.27 -9.30
N CYS A 31 11.81 2.62 -9.99
CA CYS A 31 11.54 2.85 -11.41
C CYS A 31 11.11 4.30 -11.71
N MET A 32 10.32 4.95 -10.85
CA MET A 32 9.86 6.33 -11.03
C MET A 32 10.85 7.39 -10.55
N PHE A 33 11.59 7.13 -9.47
CA PHE A 33 12.53 8.10 -8.90
C PHE A 33 13.92 8.04 -9.52
N PHE A 34 14.28 6.96 -10.20
CA PHE A 34 15.51 6.86 -10.99
C PHE A 34 15.60 7.94 -12.09
N PRO A 35 14.53 8.21 -12.88
CA PRO A 35 14.55 9.30 -13.87
C PRO A 35 14.40 10.71 -13.27
N LEU A 36 13.92 10.85 -12.02
CA LEU A 36 13.67 12.15 -11.39
C LEU A 36 14.89 12.64 -10.59
N ASN A 37 15.68 13.52 -11.22
CA ASN A 37 16.83 14.19 -10.61
C ASN A 37 16.34 15.23 -9.58
N GLY A 38 16.41 14.91 -8.28
CA GLY A 38 15.88 15.72 -7.18
C GLY A 38 16.38 15.27 -5.80
N SER A 39 16.29 16.16 -4.81
CA SER A 39 16.85 15.96 -3.45
C SER A 39 16.40 14.66 -2.77
N LEU A 40 17.38 13.83 -2.37
CA LEU A 40 17.21 12.53 -1.71
C LEU A 40 16.27 12.56 -0.50
N ARG A 41 16.26 13.67 0.26
CA ARG A 41 15.38 13.83 1.44
C ARG A 41 13.90 13.79 1.07
N ARG A 42 13.52 14.40 -0.05
CA ARG A 42 12.13 14.43 -0.52
C ARG A 42 11.69 13.06 -1.03
N LYS A 43 12.61 12.30 -1.62
CA LYS A 43 12.39 10.89 -2.02
C LYS A 43 12.07 10.02 -0.80
N MET A 44 12.91 10.09 0.24
CA MET A 44 12.70 9.31 1.48
C MET A 44 11.40 9.68 2.21
N ALA A 45 11.05 10.96 2.25
CA ALA A 45 9.80 11.40 2.87
C ALA A 45 8.56 10.82 2.16
N ILE A 46 8.55 10.80 0.83
CA ILE A 46 7.45 10.22 0.05
C ILE A 46 7.36 8.71 0.26
N LEU A 47 8.51 8.01 0.30
CA LEU A 47 8.55 6.59 0.61
C LEU A 47 7.99 6.28 2.01
N ALA A 48 8.39 7.07 3.01
CA ALA A 48 7.91 6.92 4.38
C ALA A 48 6.39 7.15 4.49
N ILE A 49 5.86 8.19 3.84
CA ILE A 49 4.42 8.48 3.79
C ILE A 49 3.68 7.30 3.12
N GLY A 50 4.19 6.79 2.01
CA GLY A 50 3.59 5.66 1.31
C GLY A 50 3.55 4.38 2.16
N ASN A 51 4.62 4.07 2.89
CA ASN A 51 4.68 2.92 3.80
C ASN A 51 3.71 3.08 5.00
N ILE A 52 3.66 4.26 5.61
CA ILE A 52 2.71 4.54 6.72
C ILE A 52 1.29 4.36 6.20
N PHE A 53 0.98 4.95 5.05
CA PHE A 53 -0.36 4.86 4.48
C PHE A 53 -0.73 3.43 4.08
N CYS A 54 0.21 2.65 3.54
CA CYS A 54 0.02 1.22 3.25
C CYS A 54 -0.32 0.44 4.53
N LEU A 55 0.41 0.67 5.62
CA LEU A 55 0.12 0.04 6.92
C LEU A 55 -1.25 0.47 7.48
N THR A 56 -1.56 1.77 7.40
CA THR A 56 -2.83 2.32 7.87
C THR A 56 -4.00 1.74 7.08
N LEU A 57 -3.92 1.72 5.74
CA LEU A 57 -4.96 1.14 4.90
C LEU A 57 -5.10 -0.34 5.17
N ASN A 58 -4.02 -1.12 5.24
CA ASN A 58 -4.10 -2.56 5.47
C ASN A 58 -4.77 -2.87 6.82
N THR A 59 -4.45 -2.09 7.86
CA THR A 59 -5.11 -2.19 9.17
C THR A 59 -6.59 -1.80 9.10
N LEU A 60 -6.91 -0.70 8.43
CA LEU A 60 -8.28 -0.23 8.26
C LEU A 60 -9.12 -1.24 7.46
N PHE A 61 -8.52 -1.82 6.42
CA PHE A 61 -9.11 -2.88 5.62
C PHE A 61 -9.38 -4.09 6.52
N SER A 62 -8.40 -4.57 7.28
CA SER A 62 -8.60 -5.69 8.20
C SER A 62 -9.74 -5.45 9.21
N MET A 63 -9.88 -4.24 9.77
CA MET A 63 -10.99 -3.90 10.65
C MET A 63 -12.34 -3.88 9.91
N PHE A 64 -12.37 -3.30 8.71
CA PHE A 64 -13.57 -3.25 7.89
C PHE A 64 -14.03 -4.65 7.49
N ALA A 65 -13.11 -5.54 7.15
CA ALA A 65 -13.38 -6.94 6.86
C ALA A 65 -14.01 -7.66 8.05
N ALA A 66 -13.49 -7.42 9.26
CA ALA A 66 -14.02 -8.03 10.49
C ALA A 66 -15.46 -7.58 10.78
N ILE A 67 -15.76 -6.28 10.61
CA ILE A 67 -17.10 -5.73 10.82
C ILE A 67 -18.08 -6.24 9.74
N LEU A 68 -17.66 -6.25 8.47
CA LEU A 68 -18.49 -6.73 7.37
C LEU A 68 -18.76 -8.24 7.47
N ALA A 69 -17.78 -9.03 7.90
CA ALA A 69 -17.96 -10.47 8.12
C ALA A 69 -19.00 -10.74 9.23
N ALA A 70 -19.04 -9.89 10.25
CA ALA A 70 -20.05 -9.97 11.30
C ALA A 70 -21.47 -9.61 10.82
N PHE A 71 -21.60 -8.73 9.81
CA PHE A 71 -22.89 -8.22 9.35
C PHE A 71 -23.47 -8.98 8.14
N MET A 72 -22.62 -9.41 7.20
CA MET A 72 -23.01 -10.01 5.92
C MET A 72 -22.56 -11.47 5.73
N GLY A 73 -21.84 -12.06 6.70
CA GLY A 73 -21.36 -13.43 6.60
C GLY A 73 -20.36 -13.63 5.44
N ASP A 74 -20.31 -14.83 4.86
CA ASP A 74 -19.25 -15.24 3.94
C ASP A 74 -19.20 -14.49 2.59
N PHE A 75 -20.31 -13.88 2.15
CA PHE A 75 -20.34 -13.08 0.92
C PHE A 75 -19.39 -11.88 1.01
N SER A 76 -19.29 -11.27 2.19
CA SER A 76 -18.40 -10.14 2.42
C SER A 76 -16.92 -10.51 2.32
N LYS A 77 -16.54 -11.72 2.76
CA LYS A 77 -15.16 -12.21 2.64
C LYS A 77 -14.74 -12.37 1.18
N ALA A 78 -15.63 -12.91 0.34
CA ALA A 78 -15.36 -13.08 -1.09
C ALA A 78 -15.21 -11.73 -1.81
N LEU A 79 -16.09 -10.76 -1.52
CA LEU A 79 -15.97 -9.40 -2.02
C LEU A 79 -14.65 -8.77 -1.60
N PHE A 80 -14.28 -8.93 -0.33
CA PHE A 80 -13.06 -8.37 0.23
C PHE A 80 -11.79 -8.95 -0.38
N ALA A 81 -11.78 -10.25 -0.66
CA ALA A 81 -10.68 -10.94 -1.33
C ALA A 81 -10.43 -10.38 -2.75
N VAL A 82 -11.49 -9.93 -3.45
CA VAL A 82 -11.37 -9.31 -4.78
C VAL A 82 -11.06 -7.82 -4.70
N LEU A 83 -11.66 -7.11 -3.74
CA LEU A 83 -11.43 -5.67 -3.56
C LEU A 83 -10.02 -5.37 -3.02
N SER A 84 -9.46 -6.23 -2.17
CA SER A 84 -8.13 -6.04 -1.57
C SER A 84 -7.03 -5.77 -2.61
N PRO A 85 -6.82 -6.65 -3.61
CA PRO A 85 -5.80 -6.41 -4.64
C PRO A 85 -6.14 -5.20 -5.52
N MET A 86 -7.43 -4.94 -5.82
CA MET A 86 -7.83 -3.79 -6.62
C MET A 86 -7.57 -2.46 -5.90
N PHE A 87 -7.89 -2.38 -4.61
CA PHE A 87 -7.60 -1.21 -3.78
C PHE A 87 -6.11 -0.98 -3.62
N ASN A 88 -5.32 -2.04 -3.41
CA ASN A 88 -3.86 -1.93 -3.36
C ASN A 88 -3.30 -1.36 -4.67
N LEU A 89 -3.74 -1.87 -5.82
CA LEU A 89 -3.30 -1.34 -7.12
C LEU A 89 -3.75 0.12 -7.34
N LEU A 90 -5.01 0.43 -7.07
CA LEU A 90 -5.58 1.77 -7.24
C LEU A 90 -4.86 2.79 -6.37
N TRP A 91 -4.63 2.45 -5.10
CA TRP A 91 -3.90 3.29 -4.15
C TRP A 91 -2.47 3.53 -4.62
N ILE A 92 -1.73 2.47 -4.95
CA ILE A 92 -0.34 2.55 -5.39
C ILE A 92 -0.24 3.50 -6.59
N VAL A 93 -1.01 3.25 -7.66
CA VAL A 93 -0.98 4.06 -8.88
C VAL A 93 -1.36 5.52 -8.61
N SER A 94 -2.39 5.76 -7.79
CA SER A 94 -2.82 7.11 -7.44
C SER A 94 -1.77 7.87 -6.64
N PHE A 95 -1.20 7.22 -5.61
CA PHE A 95 -0.15 7.80 -4.79
C PHE A 95 1.08 8.18 -5.61
N TRP A 96 1.49 7.31 -6.54
CA TRP A 96 2.58 7.58 -7.46
C TRP A 96 2.28 8.75 -8.41
N SER A 97 1.09 8.79 -9.00
CA SER A 97 0.66 9.86 -9.91
C SER A 97 0.65 11.23 -9.21
N VAL A 98 0.12 11.29 -7.99
CA VAL A 98 0.11 12.52 -7.17
C VAL A 98 1.54 12.92 -6.77
N SER A 99 2.37 11.97 -6.35
CA SER A 99 3.76 12.22 -5.96
C SER A 99 4.59 12.77 -7.12
N LEU A 100 4.43 12.21 -8.34
CA LEU A 100 5.05 12.74 -9.55
C LEU A 100 4.56 14.14 -9.89
N THR A 101 3.25 14.38 -9.81
CA THR A 101 2.67 15.70 -10.08
C THR A 101 3.23 16.74 -9.10
N PHE A 102 3.35 16.39 -7.81
CA PHE A 102 3.92 17.27 -6.79
C PHE A 102 5.42 17.53 -7.04
N LEU A 103 6.19 16.52 -7.43
CA LEU A 103 7.61 16.70 -7.77
C LEU A 103 7.81 17.53 -9.04
N ALA A 104 7.00 17.28 -10.07
CA ALA A 104 7.03 18.05 -11.31
C ALA A 104 6.69 19.53 -11.06
N LYS A 105 5.68 19.80 -10.23
CA LYS A 105 5.33 21.16 -9.82
C LYS A 105 6.46 21.84 -9.05
N SER A 106 7.12 21.12 -8.14
CA SER A 106 8.24 21.69 -7.38
C SER A 106 9.47 22.00 -8.22
N LYS A 107 9.72 21.27 -9.31
CA LYS A 107 10.82 21.58 -10.22
C LYS A 107 10.60 22.88 -10.99
N ARG A 108 9.33 23.28 -11.17
CA ARG A 108 8.93 24.44 -11.96
C ARG A 108 8.86 25.76 -11.18
N GLY A 109 8.96 25.71 -9.84
CA GLY A 109 8.95 26.88 -8.95
C GLY A 109 10.30 27.16 -8.28
N GLY A 110 11.40 26.62 -8.82
CA GLY A 110 12.76 26.90 -8.36
C GLY A 110 13.59 27.73 -9.36
N ASP A 111 12.98 28.14 -10.47
CA ASP A 111 13.58 28.95 -11.53
C ASP A 111 12.85 30.31 -11.66
N GLU A 112 12.53 30.93 -10.53
CA GLU A 112 12.13 32.34 -10.45
C GLU A 112 13.02 33.10 -9.45
#